data_AF-A0A7L5UKF1-F1
#
_entry.id   AF-A0A7L5UKF1-F1
#
_cell.length_a   1.000
_cell.length_b   1.000
_cell.length_c   1.000
_cell.angle_alpha   90.00
_cell.angle_beta   90.00
_cell.angle_gamma   90.00
#
_symmetry.space_group_name_H-M   'P 1'
#
loop_
_entity.id
_entity.type
_entity.pdbx_description
1 polymer ?
#
loop_
_entity_poly.entity_id
_entity_poly.type
_entity_poly.pdbx_seq_one_letter_code
_entity_poly.pdbx_strand_id
1 'polypeptide(L)' 'MMANSWKTVPEICADYGIKDKTFYAWADDCRSYPEYRDAIICPTGKRTFIDEDKWQAFLRFMSEKRRKKLLDPHLREEE' A
#
# COMPACT_ATOMS: atom_id res chain seq x y z
N MET A 1 -7.89 11.40 22.54
CA MET A 1 -6.69 11.86 21.80
C MET A 1 -6.68 11.11 20.48
N MET A 2 -6.73 11.80 19.34
CA MET A 2 -6.54 11.14 18.04
C MET A 2 -5.04 10.90 17.88
N ALA A 3 -4.58 9.72 18.31
CA ALA A 3 -3.24 9.29 17.99
C ALA A 3 -3.17 9.18 16.46
N ASN A 4 -2.33 9.98 15.81
CA ASN A 4 -2.07 9.80 14.40
C ASN A 4 -1.44 8.40 14.27
N SER A 5 -2.18 7.42 13.73
CA SER A 5 -1.77 6.01 13.57
C SER A 5 -0.66 5.82 12.53
N TRP A 6 0.21 6.81 12.38
CA TRP A 6 1.27 6.79 11.40
C TRP A 6 2.44 5.96 11.91
N LYS A 7 2.85 5.01 11.09
CA LYS A 7 3.96 4.11 11.36
C LYS A 7 5.17 4.46 10.51
N THR A 8 6.34 4.13 10.99
CA THR A 8 7.57 4.20 10.23
C THR A 8 7.70 2.97 9.32
N VAL A 9 8.57 3.05 8.32
CA VAL A 9 8.86 1.91 7.43
C VAL A 9 9.32 0.67 8.22
N PRO A 10 10.25 0.76 9.20
CA PRO A 10 10.64 -0.40 10.00
C PRO A 10 9.48 -1.03 10.80
N GLU A 11 8.56 -0.21 11.33
CA GLU A 11 7.37 -0.71 12.06
C GLU A 11 6.44 -1.48 11.11
N ILE A 12 6.14 -0.93 9.92
CA ILE A 12 5.36 -1.65 8.90
C ILE A 12 6.07 -2.93 8.45
N CYS A 13 7.38 -2.91 8.23
CA CYS A 13 8.12 -4.11 7.87
C CYS A 13 8.02 -5.20 8.95
N ALA A 14 8.14 -4.81 10.23
CA ALA A 14 8.03 -5.71 11.36
C ALA A 14 6.61 -6.28 11.50
N ASP A 15 5.59 -5.42 11.46
CA ASP A 15 4.19 -5.80 11.66
C ASP A 15 3.67 -6.75 10.58
N TYR A 16 4.08 -6.53 9.32
CA TYR A 16 3.61 -7.30 8.17
C TYR A 16 4.55 -8.47 7.85
N GLY A 17 5.68 -8.60 8.57
CA GLY A 17 6.69 -9.63 8.33
C GLY A 17 7.35 -9.54 6.95
N ILE A 18 7.48 -8.32 6.41
CA ILE A 18 8.06 -8.06 5.09
C ILE A 18 9.44 -7.40 5.20
N LYS A 19 10.27 -7.59 4.18
CA LYS A 19 11.57 -6.92 4.06
C LYS A 19 11.40 -5.53 3.45
N ASP A 20 12.31 -4.62 3.78
CA ASP A 20 12.35 -3.26 3.21
C ASP A 20 12.25 -3.24 1.68
N LYS A 21 12.96 -4.15 1.00
CA LYS A 21 12.90 -4.26 -0.47
C LYS A 21 11.46 -4.51 -0.97
N THR A 22 10.72 -5.37 -0.28
CA THR A 22 9.32 -5.67 -0.61
C THR A 22 8.44 -4.45 -0.33
N PHE A 23 8.65 -3.81 0.82
CA PHE A 23 7.95 -2.57 1.15
C PHE A 23 8.15 -1.50 0.08
N TYR A 24 9.39 -1.20 -0.32
CA TYR A 24 9.67 -0.15 -1.30
C TYR A 24 9.10 -0.47 -2.69
N ALA A 25 9.05 -1.74 -3.09
CA ALA A 25 8.39 -2.13 -4.33
C ALA A 25 6.88 -1.84 -4.27
N TRP A 26 6.20 -2.23 -3.19
CA TRP A 26 4.78 -1.94 -3.01
C TRP A 26 4.50 -0.44 -2.83
N ALA A 27 5.44 0.29 -2.22
CA ALA A 27 5.33 1.72 -2.03
C ALA A 27 5.42 2.47 -3.36
N ASP A 28 6.24 2.00 -4.29
CA ASP A 28 6.32 2.54 -5.65
C ASP A 28 5.01 2.32 -6.42
N ASP A 29 4.45 1.10 -6.32
CA ASP A 29 3.12 0.80 -6.85
C ASP A 29 2.07 1.72 -6.22
N CYS A 30 2.06 1.88 -4.89
CA CYS A 30 1.11 2.72 -4.16
C CYS A 30 1.16 4.18 -4.62
N ARG A 31 2.36 4.74 -4.85
CA ARG A 31 2.52 6.11 -5.39
C ARG A 31 1.94 6.27 -6.80
N SER A 32 1.88 5.18 -7.57
CA SER A 32 1.31 5.18 -8.91
C SER A 32 -0.23 5.23 -8.93
N TYR A 33 -0.90 5.01 -7.79
CA TYR A 33 -2.35 5.13 -7.67
C TYR A 33 -2.74 6.42 -6.92
N PRO A 34 -3.37 7.41 -7.60
CA PRO A 34 -3.70 8.70 -6.99
C PRO A 34 -4.57 8.63 -5.73
N GLU A 35 -5.44 7.62 -5.62
CA GLU A 35 -6.34 7.38 -4.49
C GLU A 35 -5.65 6.86 -3.24
N TYR A 36 -4.46 6.25 -3.38
CA TYR A 36 -3.74 5.62 -2.28
C TYR A 36 -2.38 6.27 -1.99
N ARG A 37 -1.88 7.15 -2.86
CA ARG A 37 -0.55 7.78 -2.72
C ARG A 37 -0.34 8.52 -1.39
N ASP A 38 -1.42 9.00 -0.78
CA ASP A 38 -1.44 9.70 0.50
C ASP A 38 -1.29 8.76 1.70
N ALA A 39 -1.29 7.44 1.49
CA ALA A 39 -0.81 6.45 2.46
C ALA A 39 0.67 6.62 2.79
N ILE A 40 1.45 7.20 1.86
CA ILE A 40 2.89 7.43 2.03
C ILE A 40 3.13 8.92 2.26
N ILE A 41 3.59 9.25 3.46
CA ILE A 41 3.73 10.62 3.94
C ILE A 41 5.21 10.94 4.08
N CYS A 42 5.73 11.76 3.17
CA CYS A 42 7.12 12.22 3.17
C CYS A 42 7.16 13.74 3.36
N PRO A 43 7.06 14.26 4.61
CA PRO A 43 7.02 15.71 4.87
C PRO A 43 8.37 16.38 4.58
N THR A 44 9.45 15.62 4.70
CA THR A 44 10.79 15.99 4.22
C THR A 44 11.38 14.75 3.56
N GLY A 45 12.17 14.89 2.50
CA GLY A 45 12.74 13.74 1.78
C GLY A 45 13.67 12.81 2.61
N LYS A 46 13.81 13.06 3.91
CA LYS A 46 14.62 12.30 4.87
C LYS A 46 13.82 11.29 5.69
N ARG A 47 12.50 11.44 5.82
CA ARG A 47 11.66 10.52 6.61
C ARG A 47 10.35 10.21 5.90
N THR A 48 10.00 8.93 5.94
CA THR A 48 8.77 8.38 5.38
C THR A 48 7.92 7.83 6.52
N PHE A 49 6.70 8.29 6.61
CA PHE A 49 5.66 7.81 7.51
C PHE A 49 4.54 7.19 6.69
N ILE A 50 3.87 6.19 7.25
CA ILE A 50 2.84 5.40 6.58
C ILE A 50 1.56 5.55 7.35
N ASP A 51 0.52 6.04 6.69
CA ASP A 51 -0.85 5.96 7.19
C ASP A 51 -1.35 4.53 7.00
N GLU A 52 -1.40 3.78 8.11
CA GLU A 52 -1.66 2.34 8.06
C GLU A 52 -3.05 2.03 7.49
N ASP A 53 -4.08 2.83 7.79
CA ASP A 53 -5.44 2.56 7.34
C ASP A 53 -5.53 2.64 5.81
N LYS A 54 -4.90 3.66 5.22
CA LYS A 54 -4.83 3.83 3.76
C LYS A 54 -3.91 2.81 3.11
N TRP A 55 -2.81 2.45 3.77
CA TRP A 55 -1.92 1.41 3.32
C TRP A 55 -2.63 0.05 3.24
N GLN A 56 -3.42 -0.30 4.26
CA GLN A 56 -4.24 -1.52 4.24
C GLN A 56 -5.31 -1.49 3.14
N ALA A 57 -5.93 -0.33 2.89
CA ALA A 57 -6.87 -0.18 1.78
C ALA A 57 -6.20 -0.45 0.42
N PHE A 58 -4.98 0.08 0.20
CA PHE A 58 -4.18 -0.22 -0.98
C PHE A 58 -3.85 -1.71 -1.12
N LEU A 59 -3.44 -2.37 -0.03
CA LEU A 59 -3.13 -3.81 -0.06
C LEU A 59 -4.36 -4.65 -0.39
N ARG A 60 -5.54 -4.29 0.14
CA ARG A 60 -6.82 -4.93 -0.21
C ARG A 60 -7.13 -4.74 -1.69
N PHE A 61 -7.00 -3.52 -2.21
CA PHE A 61 -7.17 -3.23 -3.64
C PHE A 61 -6.24 -4.08 -4.52
N MET A 62 -4.95 -4.18 -4.17
CA MET A 62 -3.98 -4.99 -4.92
C MET A 62 -4.33 -6.49 -4.87
N SER A 63 -4.77 -7.00 -3.72
CA SER A 63 -5.24 -8.38 -3.58
C SER A 63 -6.44 -8.65 -4.48
N GLU A 64 -7.42 -7.74 -4.49
CA GLU A 64 -8.61 -7.81 -5.33
C GLU A 64 -8.29 -7.74 -6.82
N LYS A 65 -7.40 -6.82 -7.22
CA LYS A 65 -6.90 -6.71 -8.59
C LYS A 65 -6.23 -8.01 -9.04
N ARG A 66 -5.41 -8.62 -8.17
CA ARG A 66 -4.80 -9.93 -8.45
C ARG A 66 -5.85 -11.03 -8.59
N ARG A 67 -6.85 -11.06 -7.71
CA ARG A 67 -7.97 -12.01 -7.78
C ARG A 67 -8.73 -11.90 -9.10
N LYS A 68 -9.09 -10.67 -9.51
CA LYS A 68 -9.73 -10.38 -10.81
C LYS A 68 -8.86 -10.81 -12.00
N LYS A 69 -7.54 -10.64 -11.92
CA LYS A 69 -6.62 -11.06 -12.98
C LYS A 69 -6.50 -12.58 -13.10
N LEU A 70 -6.61 -13.29 -11.98
CA LEU A 70 -6.58 -14.75 -11.89
C LEU A 70 -7.92 -15.40 -12.23
N LEU A 71 -9.04 -14.66 -12.15
CA LEU A 71 -10.32 -15.08 -12.70
C LEU A 71 -10.19 -15.21 -14.23
N ASP A 72 -10.79 -16.29 -14.75
CA ASP A 72 -10.66 -16.76 -16.13
C ASP A 72 -10.89 -15.63 -17.16
N PRO A 73 -10.08 -15.52 -18.24
CA PRO A 73 -10.15 -14.40 -19.20
C PRO A 73 -11.54 -14.18 -19.81
N HIS A 74 -12.38 -15.20 -19.88
CA HIS A 74 -13.75 -15.16 -20.44
C HIS A 74 -14.81 -14.60 -19.48
N LEU A 75 -14.48 -14.33 -18.22
CA LEU A 75 -15.35 -13.70 -17.22
C LEU A 75 -14.96 -12.24 -16.95
N ARG A 76 -14.04 -11.67 -17.73
CA ARG A 76 -13.71 -10.25 -17.66
C ARG A 76 -14.89 -9.49 -18.26
N GLU A 77 -15.71 -8.87 -17.41
CA GLU A 77 -16.65 -7.85 -17.88
C GLU A 77 -15.83 -6.80 -18.65
N GLU A 78 -16.13 -6.69 -19.95
CA GLU A 78 -15.56 -5.68 -20.82
C GLU A 78 -16.01 -4.31 -20.29
N GLU A 79 -15.06 -3.51 -19.79
CA GLU A 79 -15.26 -2.07 -19.55
C GLU A 79 -15.19 -1.29 -20.86
#